data_AF-A0A699XPA5-F1
#
_entry.id   AF-A0A699XPA5-F1
#
_cell.length_a   1.000
_cell.length_b   1.000
_cell.length_c   1.000
_cell.angle_alpha   90.00
_cell.angle_beta   90.00
_cell.angle_gamma   90.00
#
_symmetry.space_group_name_H-M   'P 1'
#
loop_
_entity.id
_entity.type
_entity.pdbx_description
1 polymer ?
#
loop_
_entity_poly.entity_id
_entity_poly.type
_entity_poly.pdbx_seq_one_letter_code
_entity_poly.pdbx_strand_id
1 'polypeptide(L)' 'RDMIARGDNPELGDHQFILKPISGRAGLEMDKTGKPDVPKMKARLLFDELGFIIDEDQYRDALMLVDLFHYFIRHQEYK' A
#
# COMPACT_ATOMS: atom_id res chain seq x y z
N ARG A 1 -0.31 -20.15 20.64
CA ARG A 1 0.72 -19.65 19.69
C ARG A 1 0.18 -19.97 18.31
N ASP A 2 -0.56 -19.04 17.73
CA ASP A 2 -0.87 -18.96 16.29
C ASP A 2 -1.59 -17.62 16.12
N MET A 3 -0.82 -16.56 15.86
CA MET A 3 -1.32 -15.20 15.66
C MET A 3 -0.85 -14.63 14.32
N ILE A 4 -0.88 -15.46 13.27
CA ILE A 4 -0.67 -14.98 11.90
C ILE A 4 -1.80 -15.53 11.05
N ALA A 5 -2.50 -14.63 10.37
CA ALA A 5 -3.48 -15.01 9.36
C ALA A 5 -2.74 -15.64 8.18
N ARG A 6 -2.69 -16.97 8.16
CA ARG A 6 -2.31 -17.73 6.97
C ARG A 6 -3.38 -17.49 5.91
N GLY A 7 -2.98 -17.05 4.72
CA GLY A 7 -3.89 -17.05 3.59
C GLY A 7 -4.26 -18.49 3.27
N ASP A 8 -5.55 -18.82 3.16
CA ASP A 8 -6.07 -20.17 2.87
C ASP A 8 -5.71 -20.70 1.47
N ASN A 9 -4.67 -20.17 0.82
CA ASN A 9 -4.23 -20.61 -0.50
C ASN A 9 -2.94 -21.44 -0.39
N PRO A 10 -2.97 -22.76 -0.69
CA PRO A 10 -1.81 -23.64 -0.57
C PRO A 10 -0.65 -23.30 -1.52
N GLU A 11 -0.85 -22.40 -2.50
CA GLU A 11 0.19 -21.92 -3.41
C GLU A 11 1.03 -20.75 -2.85
N LEU A 12 0.54 -20.07 -1.80
CA LEU A 12 1.15 -18.82 -1.30
C LEU A 12 2.17 -18.99 -0.16
N GLY A 13 2.52 -20.23 0.22
CA GLY A 13 3.57 -20.50 1.22
C GLY A 13 3.30 -19.91 2.62
N ASP A 14 4.23 -20.14 3.55
CA ASP A 14 4.15 -19.65 4.95
C ASP A 14 4.63 -18.18 5.02
N HIS A 15 4.01 -17.29 4.23
CA HIS A 15 4.35 -15.86 4.19
C HIS A 15 3.53 -15.07 5.20
N GLN A 16 4.19 -14.15 5.91
CA GLN A 16 3.54 -13.22 6.82
C GLN A 16 3.07 -12.00 6.03
N PHE A 17 1.77 -11.69 6.13
CA PHE A 17 1.16 -10.58 5.42
C PHE A 17 0.81 -9.44 6.39
N ILE A 18 1.37 -8.25 6.16
CA ILE A 18 0.96 -7.02 6.87
C ILE A 18 -0.44 -6.57 6.39
N LEU A 19 -0.74 -6.84 5.12
CA LEU A 19 -2.04 -6.57 4.49
C LEU A 19 -2.58 -7.87 3.91
N LYS A 20 -3.78 -8.26 4.35
CA LYS A 20 -4.48 -9.41 3.76
C LYS A 20 -4.76 -9.15 2.27
N PRO A 21 -4.89 -10.20 1.45
CA PRO A 21 -5.31 -10.03 0.06
C PRO A 21 -6.59 -9.19 -0.02
N ILE A 22 -6.54 -8.06 -0.73
CA ILE A 22 -7.67 -7.14 -0.90
C ILE A 22 -8.15 -7.18 -2.35
N SER A 23 -9.47 -7.07 -2.52
CA SER A 23 -10.10 -6.84 -3.82
C SER A 23 -10.65 -5.42 -3.90
N GLY A 24 -10.58 -4.82 -5.08
CA GLY A 24 -11.01 -3.44 -5.28
C GLY A 24 -10.97 -2.99 -6.73
N ARG A 25 -11.50 -1.79 -6.97
CA ARG A 25 -11.54 -1.10 -8.25
C ARG A 25 -10.84 0.25 -8.12
N ALA A 26 -9.96 0.54 -9.08
CA ALA A 26 -9.30 1.84 -9.18
C ALA A 26 -9.80 2.56 -10.44
N GLY A 27 -10.12 3.85 -10.30
CA GLY A 27 -10.43 4.76 -11.39
C GLY A 27 -9.43 5.91 -11.41
N LEU A 28 -8.86 6.20 -12.56
CA LEU A 28 -7.97 7.34 -12.76
C LEU A 28 -8.52 8.24 -13.86
N GLU A 29 -8.76 9.50 -13.53
CA GLU A 29 -9.17 10.54 -14.46
C GLU A 29 -8.04 11.54 -14.59
N MET A 30 -7.58 11.77 -15.82
CA MET A 30 -6.53 12.74 -16.12
C MET A 30 -7.11 13.87 -16.95
N ASP A 31 -7.02 15.09 -16.43
CA ASP A 31 -7.40 16.30 -17.12
C ASP A 31 -6.19 16.87 -17.87
N LYS A 32 -6.24 16.85 -19.21
CA LYS A 32 -5.19 17.37 -20.10
C LYS A 32 -5.41 18.82 -20.53
N THR A 33 -6.48 19.46 -20.04
CA THR A 33 -6.91 20.79 -20.48
C THR A 33 -6.07 21.91 -19.88
N GLY A 34 -5.28 21.63 -18.84
CA GLY A 34 -4.29 22.56 -18.28
C GLY A 34 -4.89 23.76 -17.54
N LYS A 35 -6.21 23.76 -17.30
CA LYS A 35 -6.90 24.83 -16.58
C LYS A 35 -6.56 24.75 -15.08
N PRO A 36 -6.22 25.87 -14.42
CA PRO A 36 -5.89 25.87 -12.99
C PRO A 36 -7.09 25.55 -12.09
N ASP A 37 -8.30 25.65 -12.63
CA ASP A 37 -9.56 25.49 -11.88
C ASP A 37 -10.00 24.02 -11.73
N VAL A 38 -9.32 23.08 -12.42
CA VAL A 38 -9.60 21.64 -12.34
C VAL A 38 -8.35 20.85 -11.98
N PRO A 39 -8.44 19.82 -11.11
CA PRO A 39 -7.28 19.04 -10.74
C PRO A 39 -6.82 18.16 -11.92
N LYS A 40 -5.52 18.23 -12.22
CA LYS A 40 -4.87 17.53 -13.34
C LYS A 40 -5.04 16.01 -13.32
N MET A 41 -5.13 15.42 -12.13
CA MET A 41 -5.39 14.00 -11.94
C MET A 41 -6.35 13.82 -10.78
N LYS A 42 -7.37 12.97 -10.97
CA LYS A 42 -8.25 12.47 -9.91
C LYS A 42 -8.13 10.95 -9.88
N ALA A 43 -7.73 10.42 -8.73
CA ALA A 43 -7.74 8.97 -8.49
C ALA A 43 -8.89 8.64 -7.53
N ARG A 44 -9.61 7.56 -7.83
CA ARG A 44 -10.66 6.99 -6.99
C ARG A 44 -10.31 5.54 -6.75
N LEU A 45 -10.25 5.12 -5.50
CA LEU A 45 -9.92 3.76 -5.11
C LEU A 45 -11.08 3.24 -4.27
N LEU A 46 -11.69 2.13 -4.68
CA LEU A 46 -12.81 1.48 -4.02
C LEU A 46 -12.35 0.08 -3.64
N PHE A 47 -12.35 -0.23 -2.35
CA PHE A 47 -11.93 -1.55 -1.86
C PHE A 47 -13.11 -2.23 -1.18
N ASP A 48 -13.20 -3.54 -1.32
CA ASP A 48 -14.24 -4.35 -0.67
C ASP A 48 -13.95 -4.48 0.83
N GLU A 49 -12.68 -4.70 1.20
CA GLU A 49 -12.19 -4.70 2.58
C GLU A 49 -10.71 -4.30 2.63
N LEU A 50 -10.32 -3.56 3.68
CA LEU A 50 -8.91 -3.30 4.01
C LEU A 50 -8.60 -3.89 5.38
N GLY A 51 -7.95 -5.05 5.38
CA GLY A 51 -7.55 -5.77 6.59
C GLY A 51 -6.05 -5.67 6.87
N PHE A 52 -5.66 -4.78 7.78
CA PHE A 52 -4.28 -4.66 8.26
C PHE A 52 -4.08 -5.51 9.51
N ILE A 53 -2.98 -6.25 9.56
CA ILE A 53 -2.53 -6.96 10.76
C ILE A 53 -1.10 -6.52 11.02
N ILE A 54 -0.87 -5.95 12.20
CA ILE A 54 0.45 -5.51 12.64
C ILE A 54 0.69 -6.16 14.01
N ASP A 55 1.77 -6.92 14.10
CA ASP A 55 2.32 -7.39 15.37
C ASP A 55 3.49 -6.50 15.83
N GLU A 56 4.06 -6.79 17.00
CA GLU A 56 5.11 -5.96 17.61
C GLU A 56 6.39 -5.90 16.77
N ASP A 57 6.75 -7.00 16.10
CA ASP A 57 7.92 -7.06 15.22
C ASP A 57 7.67 -6.30 13.92
N GLN A 58 6.49 -6.47 13.31
CA GLN A 58 6.07 -5.74 12.11
C GLN A 58 5.91 -4.22 12.38
N TYR A 59 5.52 -3.81 13.59
CA TYR A 59 5.45 -2.40 13.96
C TYR A 59 6.85 -1.76 13.96
N ARG A 60 7.84 -2.46 14.53
CA ARG A 60 9.24 -2.01 14.51
C ARG A 60 9.77 -1.92 13.09
N ASP A 61 9.50 -2.92 12.27
CA ASP A 61 9.95 -2.95 10.88
C ASP A 61 9.25 -1.89 10.02
N ALA A 62 7.99 -1.57 10.30
CA ALA A 62 7.26 -0.51 9.61
C ALA A 62 7.90 0.87 9.83
N LEU A 63 8.46 1.15 11.01
CA LEU A 63 9.20 2.40 11.26
C LEU A 63 10.45 2.50 10.39
N MET A 64 11.21 1.40 10.28
CA MET A 64 12.36 1.32 9.38
C MET A 64 11.94 1.48 7.90
N LEU A 65 10.80 0.89 7.52
CA LEU A 65 10.25 0.97 6.18
C LEU A 65 9.86 2.42 5.82
N VAL A 66 9.31 3.18 6.77
CA VAL A 66 9.01 4.61 6.60
C VAL A 66 10.29 5.40 6.35
N ASP A 67 11.34 5.16 7.14
CA ASP A 67 12.65 5.82 6.94
C ASP A 67 13.24 5.46 5.57
N LEU A 68 13.08 4.22 5.13
CA LEU A 68 13.53 3.75 3.82
C LEU A 68 12.73 4.40 2.68
N PHE A 69 11.40 4.49 2.78
CA PHE A 69 10.58 5.19 1.79
C PHE A 69 10.92 6.67 1.73
N HIS A 70 11.15 7.31 2.89
CA HIS A 70 11.59 8.69 2.96
C HIS A 70 12.92 8.88 2.22
N TYR A 71 13.89 7.99 2.46
CA TYR A 71 15.16 7.99 1.76
C TYR A 71 14.98 7.81 0.25
N PHE A 72 14.18 6.84 -0.21
CA PHE A 72 13.97 6.59 -1.64
C PHE A 72 13.30 7.76 -2.37
N ILE A 73 12.26 8.36 -1.80
CA ILE A 73 11.57 9.50 -2.40
C ILE A 73 12.52 10.68 -2.54
N ARG A 74 13.32 10.96 -1.49
CA ARG A 74 14.35 12.00 -1.53
C ARG A 74 15.48 11.69 -2.49
N HIS A 75 15.91 10.43 -2.59
CA HIS A 75 17.00 10.05 -3.48
C HIS A 75 16.65 10.16 -4.96
N GLN A 76 15.36 10.14 -5.32
CA GLN A 76 14.92 10.49 -6.69
C GLN A 76 15.14 11.97 -7.03
N GLU A 77 15.26 12.85 -6.04
CA GLU A 77 15.55 14.29 -6.25
C GLU A 77 17.05 14.57 -6.45
N TYR A 78 17.93 13.58 -6.24
CA TYR A 78 19.40 13.74 -6.31
C TYR A 78 20.07 12.98 -7.49
N LYS A 79 19.31 12.59 -8.50
CA LYS A 79 19.85 12.19 -9.82
C LYS A 79 19.65 13.29 -10.84
#